data_AF-K2A7L8-F1
#
_entry.id   AF-K2A7L8-F1
#
_cell.length_a   1.000
_cell.length_b   1.000
_cell.length_c   1.000
_cell.angle_alpha   90.00
_cell.angle_beta   90.00
_cell.angle_gamma   90.00
#
_symmetry.space_group_name_H-M   'P 1'
#
loop_
_entity.id
_entity.type
_entity.pdbx_description
1 polymer ?
#
loop_
_entity_poly.entity_id
_entity_poly.type
_entity_poly.pdbx_seq_one_letter_code
_entity_poly.pdbx_strand_id
1 'polypeptide(L)'
;MVASKKAVAGIVPIENILEGTIREAIDGLFRNNVKIIGEIKVPIHHCLCAPDKNTKITAIYSHPQGFKQSSKFIKKHYKRAELNFKPSTSSAFEYVKKLRLSDVAVIGSEDAAKNYGFKIIAKNIENDHRNNTNFVLIT
;
A
#
# COMPACT_ATOMS: atom_id res chain seq x y z
N MET A 1 9.30 19.59 3.18
CA MET A 1 8.39 20.62 2.65
C MET A 1 7.88 21.54 3.76
N VAL A 2 7.37 20.99 4.85
CA VAL A 2 6.89 21.76 6.02
C VAL A 2 7.99 22.61 6.64
N ALA A 3 9.11 22.00 7.07
CA ALA A 3 10.23 22.73 7.67
C ALA A 3 10.85 23.80 6.74
N SER A 4 10.79 23.59 5.42
CA SER A 4 11.24 24.55 4.41
C SER A 4 10.15 25.54 3.96
N LYS A 5 9.01 25.60 4.66
CA LYS A 5 7.86 26.47 4.40
C LYS A 5 7.27 26.36 2.99
N LYS A 6 7.50 25.24 2.31
CA LYS A 6 6.89 24.91 1.01
C LYS A 6 5.51 24.24 1.15
N ALA A 7 5.14 23.86 2.37
CA ALA A 7 3.82 23.35 2.73
C ALA A 7 3.48 23.84 4.14
N VAL A 8 2.20 24.11 4.41
CA VAL A 8 1.73 24.57 5.73
C VAL A 8 1.60 23.41 6.72
N ALA A 9 1.28 22.21 6.21
CA ALA A 9 1.14 21.02 7.04
C ALA A 9 1.58 19.76 6.27
N GLY A 10 1.79 18.66 7.01
CA GLY A 10 2.12 17.35 6.45
C GLY A 10 1.54 16.22 7.28
N ILE A 11 1.28 15.07 6.66
CA ILE A 11 0.85 13.84 7.32
C ILE A 11 2.00 12.83 7.19
N VAL A 12 2.45 12.28 8.32
CA VAL A 12 3.63 11.41 8.37
C VAL A 12 3.27 10.11 9.09
N PRO A 13 3.52 8.93 8.50
CA PRO A 13 3.31 7.66 9.19
C PRO A 13 4.43 7.45 10.22
N ILE A 14 4.09 7.17 11.47
CA ILE A 14 5.05 6.98 12.57
C ILE A 14 5.12 5.55 13.06
N GLU A 15 4.07 4.76 12.85
CA GLU A 15 3.98 3.39 13.34
C GLU A 15 3.01 2.59 12.47
N ASN A 16 3.34 1.33 12.20
CA ASN A 16 2.38 0.34 11.73
C ASN A 16 2.28 -0.78 12.76
N ILE A 17 1.06 -1.14 13.18
CA ILE A 17 0.88 -2.10 14.28
C ILE A 17 1.47 -3.49 14.02
N LEU A 18 1.66 -3.89 12.76
CA LEU A 18 2.26 -5.17 12.40
C LEU A 18 3.78 -5.11 12.21
N GLU A 19 4.35 -3.91 12.03
CA GLU A 19 5.77 -3.71 11.69
C GLU A 19 6.53 -2.85 12.70
N GLY A 20 5.80 -2.24 13.63
CA GLY A 20 6.31 -1.33 14.64
C GLY A 20 6.55 0.08 14.11
N THR A 21 7.43 0.78 14.80
CA THR A 21 7.77 2.18 14.55
C THR A 21 8.49 2.38 13.22
N ILE A 22 8.13 3.43 12.49
CA ILE A 22 8.82 3.87 11.28
C ILE A 22 9.91 4.86 11.71
N ARG A 23 11.10 4.34 11.98
CA ARG A 23 12.19 5.08 12.61
C ARG A 23 12.62 6.29 11.79
N GLU A 24 12.69 6.17 10.47
CA GLU A 24 13.10 7.25 9.57
C GLU A 24 12.16 8.45 9.66
N ALA A 25 10.86 8.18 9.84
CA ALA A 25 9.86 9.22 10.05
C ALA A 25 10.09 9.93 11.38
N ILE A 26 10.25 9.18 12.47
CA ILE A 26 10.52 9.75 13.80
C ILE A 26 11.81 10.60 13.80
N ASP A 27 12.91 10.06 13.27
CA ASP A 27 14.17 10.79 13.15
C ASP A 27 14.03 12.05 12.29
N GLY A 28 13.16 12.01 11.27
CA GLY A 28 12.81 13.15 10.45
C GLY A 28 12.08 14.24 11.24
N LEU A 29 11.11 13.86 12.08
CA LEU A 29 10.37 14.78 12.94
C LEU A 29 11.30 15.49 13.93
N PHE A 30 12.17 14.73 14.61
CA PHE A 30 13.13 15.29 15.57
C PHE A 30 14.13 16.24 14.90
N ARG A 31 14.70 15.86 13.75
CA ARG A 31 15.73 16.69 13.07
C ARG A 31 15.19 18.00 12.52
N ASN A 32 13.92 18.04 12.13
CA ASN A 32 13.34 19.19 11.42
C ASN A 32 12.54 20.13 12.35
N ASN A 33 12.49 19.85 13.65
CA ASN A 33 11.81 20.65 14.68
C ASN A 33 10.39 21.10 14.28
N VAL A 34 9.63 20.17 13.68
CA VAL A 34 8.22 20.37 13.31
C VAL A 34 7.31 20.09 14.51
N LYS A 35 6.14 20.73 14.55
CA LYS A 35 5.18 20.51 15.65
C LYS A 35 4.17 19.44 15.25
N ILE A 36 3.96 18.45 16.11
CA ILE A 36 2.83 17.53 15.98
C ILE A 36 1.59 18.20 16.55
N ILE A 37 0.53 18.29 15.75
CA ILE A 37 -0.73 18.95 16.11
C ILE A 37 -1.93 17.99 16.10
N GLY A 38 -1.71 16.72 15.73
CA GLY A 38 -2.76 15.71 15.73
C GLY A 38 -2.24 14.33 15.36
N GLU A 39 -3.08 13.33 15.58
CA GLU A 39 -2.84 11.91 15.32
C GLU A 39 -4.07 11.29 14.65
N ILE A 40 -3.86 10.36 13.71
CA ILE A 40 -4.92 9.57 13.10
C ILE A 40 -4.45 8.13 12.85
N LYS A 41 -5.28 7.16 13.23
CA LYS A 41 -5.08 5.75 12.93
C LYS A 41 -5.90 5.38 11.70
N VAL A 42 -5.22 4.84 10.69
CA VAL A 42 -5.84 4.45 9.42
C VAL A 42 -5.74 2.94 9.25
N PRO A 43 -6.87 2.23 9.10
CA PRO A 43 -6.84 0.80 8.79
C PRO A 43 -6.30 0.57 7.38
N ILE A 44 -5.43 -0.43 7.25
CA ILE A 44 -4.79 -0.79 5.99
C ILE A 44 -5.36 -2.12 5.52
N HIS A 45 -6.21 -2.04 4.50
CA HIS A 45 -6.80 -3.20 3.83
C HIS A 45 -6.16 -3.43 2.47
N HIS A 46 -5.84 -4.70 2.19
CA HIS A 46 -5.33 -5.10 0.89
C HIS A 46 -6.45 -5.68 0.04
N CYS A 47 -6.46 -5.31 -1.23
CA CYS A 47 -7.33 -5.83 -2.26
C CYS A 47 -6.50 -6.48 -3.36
N LEU A 48 -7.00 -7.59 -3.91
CA LEU A 48 -6.52 -8.09 -5.20
C LEU A 48 -7.29 -7.37 -6.30
N CYS A 49 -6.56 -6.71 -7.20
CA CYS A 49 -7.14 -5.87 -8.24
C CYS A 49 -6.62 -6.31 -9.61
N ALA A 50 -7.44 -6.23 -10.65
CA ALA A 50 -7.04 -6.56 -12.02
C ALA A 50 -7.59 -5.53 -13.01
N PRO A 51 -7.04 -5.42 -14.23
CA PRO A 51 -7.59 -4.53 -15.25
C PRO A 51 -9.07 -4.79 -15.57
N ASP A 52 -9.49 -6.06 -15.55
CA ASP A 52 -10.88 -6.50 -15.75
C ASP A 52 -11.32 -7.50 -14.66
N LYS A 53 -12.63 -7.65 -14.45
CA LYS A 53 -13.21 -8.55 -13.44
C LYS A 53 -13.01 -10.04 -13.79
N ASN A 54 -12.96 -10.37 -15.09
CA ASN A 54 -12.85 -11.75 -15.57
C ASN A 54 -11.40 -12.12 -15.97
N THR A 55 -10.42 -11.33 -15.56
CA THR A 55 -9.00 -11.59 -15.84
C THR A 55 -8.58 -12.96 -15.29
N LYS A 56 -8.03 -13.81 -16.17
CA LYS A 56 -7.31 -15.01 -15.76
C LYS A 56 -5.92 -14.60 -15.27
N ILE A 57 -5.72 -14.65 -13.96
CA ILE A 57 -4.50 -14.15 -13.32
C ILE A 57 -3.36 -15.18 -13.42
N THR A 58 -2.30 -14.81 -14.15
CA THR A 58 -1.06 -15.59 -14.33
C THR A 58 0.08 -15.04 -13.48
N ALA A 59 0.09 -13.73 -13.21
CA ALA A 59 1.07 -13.05 -12.37
C ALA A 59 0.41 -12.02 -11.45
N ILE A 60 1.04 -11.76 -10.29
CA ILE A 60 0.61 -10.78 -9.31
C ILE A 60 1.76 -9.81 -9.05
N TYR A 61 1.47 -8.51 -9.04
CA TYR A 61 2.43 -7.44 -8.78
C TYR A 61 2.13 -6.75 -7.44
N SER A 62 3.15 -6.48 -6.63
CA SER A 62 3.01 -5.66 -5.43
C SER A 62 4.35 -5.26 -4.83
N HIS A 63 4.29 -4.44 -3.78
CA HIS A 63 5.40 -4.26 -2.86
C HIS A 63 5.67 -5.57 -2.06
N PRO A 64 6.92 -5.91 -1.71
CA PRO A 64 7.23 -7.08 -0.86
C PRO A 64 6.35 -7.19 0.39
N GLN A 65 6.04 -6.06 1.01
CA GLN A 65 5.15 -6.01 2.18
C GLN A 65 3.73 -6.46 1.87
N GLY A 66 3.15 -6.03 0.73
CA GLY A 66 1.82 -6.44 0.30
C GLY A 66 1.72 -7.94 0.07
N PHE A 67 2.77 -8.54 -0.51
CA PHE A 67 2.87 -9.99 -0.64
C PHE A 67 2.98 -10.71 0.69
N LYS A 68 3.87 -10.24 1.58
CA LYS A 68 4.04 -10.83 2.92
C LYS A 68 2.72 -10.81 3.68
N GLN A 69 2.05 -9.66 3.66
CA GLN A 69 0.78 -9.43 4.35
C GLN A 69 -0.39 -10.15 3.69
N SER A 70 -0.36 -10.54 2.41
CA SER A 70 -1.46 -11.27 1.74
C SER A 70 -1.13 -12.73 1.42
N SER A 71 -0.05 -13.26 2.01
CA SER A 71 0.53 -14.53 1.60
C SER A 71 -0.38 -15.75 1.80
N LYS A 72 -1.24 -15.77 2.82
CA LYS A 72 -2.20 -16.88 3.04
C LYS A 72 -3.22 -16.95 1.90
N PHE A 73 -3.75 -15.80 1.49
CA PHE A 73 -4.72 -15.70 0.40
C PHE A 73 -4.10 -16.15 -0.93
N ILE A 74 -2.90 -15.66 -1.25
CA ILE A 74 -2.18 -16.02 -2.49
C ILE A 74 -1.89 -17.53 -2.53
N LYS A 75 -1.39 -18.11 -1.44
CA LYS A 75 -1.12 -19.55 -1.37
C LYS A 75 -2.37 -20.41 -1.57
N LYS A 76 -3.53 -19.93 -1.11
CA LYS A 76 -4.81 -20.64 -1.21
C LYS A 76 -5.42 -20.56 -2.62
N HIS A 77 -5.39 -19.38 -3.25
CA HIS A 77 -6.14 -19.12 -4.49
C HIS A 77 -5.27 -19.04 -5.75
N TYR A 78 -4.00 -18.66 -5.63
CA TYR A 78 -3.10 -18.34 -6.75
C TYR A 78 -1.72 -19.00 -6.60
N LYS A 79 -1.70 -20.28 -6.19
CA LYS A 79 -0.47 -21.04 -5.92
C LYS A 79 0.52 -21.10 -7.10
N ARG A 80 0.02 -20.98 -8.34
CA ARG A 80 0.80 -21.02 -9.58
C ARG A 80 1.09 -19.64 -10.18
N ALA A 81 0.61 -18.56 -9.57
CA ALA A 81 0.84 -17.22 -10.10
C ALA A 81 2.28 -16.78 -9.83
N GLU A 82 2.89 -16.12 -10.81
CA GLU A 82 4.21 -15.52 -10.65
C GLU A 82 4.13 -14.27 -9.75
N LEU A 83 5.03 -14.14 -8.77
CA LEU A 83 5.05 -12.99 -7.86
C LEU A 83 6.10 -11.98 -8.30
N ASN A 84 5.65 -10.80 -8.73
CA ASN A 84 6.49 -9.74 -9.26
C ASN A 84 6.61 -8.56 -8.28
N PHE A 85 7.81 -8.34 -7.75
CA PHE A 85 8.06 -7.31 -6.76
C PHE A 85 8.26 -5.94 -7.39
N LYS A 86 7.66 -4.90 -6.80
CA LYS A 86 7.82 -3.50 -7.18
C LYS A 86 8.17 -2.64 -5.97
N PRO A 87 8.81 -1.47 -6.17
CA PRO A 87 9.22 -0.60 -5.06
C PRO A 87 8.07 -0.05 -4.21
N SER A 88 6.84 -0.04 -4.74
CA SER A 88 5.66 0.41 -4.02
C SER A 88 4.39 -0.20 -4.63
N THR A 89 3.29 -0.12 -3.90
CA THR A 89 1.97 -0.49 -4.41
C THR A 89 1.56 0.37 -5.60
N SER A 90 1.78 1.68 -5.55
CA SER A 90 1.46 2.60 -6.66
C SER A 90 2.28 2.30 -7.91
N SER A 91 3.57 2.01 -7.78
CA SER A 91 4.42 1.63 -8.92
C SER A 91 4.02 0.30 -9.55
N ALA A 92 3.41 -0.62 -8.79
CA ALA A 92 2.82 -1.84 -9.34
C ALA A 92 1.61 -1.54 -10.24
N PHE A 93 0.67 -0.69 -9.78
CA PHE A 93 -0.46 -0.25 -10.62
C PHE A 93 0.01 0.51 -11.87
N GLU A 94 0.95 1.43 -11.72
CA GLU A 94 1.51 2.20 -12.83
C GLU A 94 2.19 1.29 -13.86
N TYR A 95 2.99 0.33 -13.41
CA TYR A 95 3.67 -0.63 -14.28
C TYR A 95 2.68 -1.45 -15.12
N VAL A 96 1.67 -2.04 -14.48
CA VAL A 96 0.66 -2.84 -15.18
C VAL A 96 -0.13 -1.99 -16.17
N LYS A 97 -0.53 -0.77 -15.77
CA LYS A 97 -1.27 0.16 -16.64
C LYS A 97 -0.45 0.62 -17.85
N LYS A 98 0.81 1.01 -17.62
CA LYS A 98 1.72 1.51 -18.66
C LYS A 98 2.01 0.45 -19.72
N LEU A 99 2.22 -0.80 -19.30
CA LEU A 99 2.49 -1.91 -20.19
C LEU A 99 1.22 -2.60 -20.73
N ARG A 100 0.02 -2.16 -20.31
CA ARG A 100 -1.27 -2.72 -20.71
C ARG A 100 -1.37 -4.23 -20.51
N LEU A 101 -0.76 -4.74 -19.43
CA LEU A 101 -0.83 -6.16 -19.11
C LEU A 101 -2.27 -6.50 -18.69
N SER A 102 -2.84 -7.56 -19.25
CA SER A 102 -4.27 -7.90 -19.10
C SER A 102 -4.54 -9.17 -18.28
N ASP A 103 -3.55 -10.05 -18.18
CA ASP A 103 -3.60 -11.36 -17.50
C ASP A 103 -2.99 -11.32 -16.10
N VAL A 104 -2.89 -10.13 -15.50
CA VAL A 104 -2.17 -9.90 -14.24
C VAL A 104 -3.07 -9.25 -13.19
N ALA A 105 -2.68 -9.40 -11.93
CA ALA A 105 -3.29 -8.70 -10.81
C ALA A 105 -2.27 -7.85 -10.05
N VAL A 106 -2.78 -6.90 -9.26
CA VAL A 106 -2.03 -6.01 -8.38
C VAL A 106 -2.62 -6.13 -6.98
N ILE A 107 -1.76 -6.27 -5.97
CA ILE A 107 -2.18 -6.15 -4.56
C ILE A 107 -1.97 -4.71 -4.12
N GLY A 108 -3.05 -4.07 -3.66
CA GLY A 108 -3.02 -2.72 -3.11
C GLY A 108 -4.34 -2.27 -2.50
N SER A 109 -4.45 -0.98 -2.16
CA SER A 109 -5.68 -0.44 -1.57
C SER A 109 -6.81 -0.31 -2.59
N GLU A 110 -8.06 -0.30 -2.09
CA GLU A 110 -9.24 -0.03 -2.91
C GLU A 110 -9.17 1.34 -3.60
N ASP A 111 -8.66 2.36 -2.92
CA ASP A 111 -8.51 3.70 -3.49
C ASP A 111 -7.49 3.72 -4.63
N ALA A 112 -6.37 3.00 -4.48
CA ALA A 112 -5.40 2.86 -5.55
C ALA A 112 -6.03 2.16 -6.76
N ALA A 113 -6.80 1.09 -6.55
CA ALA A 113 -7.50 0.41 -7.64
C ALA A 113 -8.43 1.37 -8.40
N LYS A 114 -9.23 2.18 -7.69
CA LYS A 114 -10.12 3.18 -8.29
C LYS A 114 -9.33 4.24 -9.06
N ASN A 115 -8.29 4.81 -8.46
CA ASN A 115 -7.47 5.87 -9.06
C ASN A 115 -6.76 5.41 -10.35
N TYR A 116 -6.33 4.15 -10.40
CA TYR A 116 -5.67 3.60 -11.58
C TYR A 116 -6.64 2.99 -12.60
N GLY A 117 -7.91 2.78 -12.24
CA GLY A 117 -8.96 2.23 -13.12
C GLY A 117 -9.06 0.71 -13.11
N PHE A 118 -8.59 0.05 -12.06
CA PHE A 118 -8.61 -1.40 -11.91
C PHE A 118 -9.90 -1.85 -11.22
N LYS A 119 -10.32 -3.08 -11.52
CA LYS A 119 -11.45 -3.76 -10.88
C LYS A 119 -10.96 -4.54 -9.66
N ILE A 120 -11.74 -4.51 -8.60
CA ILE A 120 -11.48 -5.27 -7.38
C ILE A 120 -11.98 -6.71 -7.60
N ILE A 121 -11.07 -7.67 -7.47
CA ILE A 121 -11.33 -9.10 -7.57
C ILE A 121 -11.65 -9.68 -6.19
N ALA A 122 -10.88 -9.27 -5.17
CA ALA A 122 -11.09 -9.66 -3.79
C ALA A 122 -10.70 -8.51 -2.85
N LYS A 123 -11.47 -8.35 -1.76
CA LYS A 123 -11.20 -7.38 -0.69
C LYS A 123 -10.66 -8.10 0.55
N ASN A 124 -9.99 -7.35 1.41
CA ASN A 124 -9.51 -7.78 2.72
C ASN A 124 -8.69 -9.08 2.64
N ILE A 125 -7.71 -9.12 1.73
CA ILE A 125 -6.88 -10.31 1.49
C ILE A 125 -5.68 -10.40 2.44
N GLU A 126 -5.52 -9.42 3.32
CA GLU A 126 -4.48 -9.42 4.34
C GLU A 126 -4.62 -10.59 5.32
N ASN A 127 -3.48 -11.02 5.85
CA ASN A 127 -3.36 -12.12 6.79
C ASN A 127 -3.86 -11.77 8.20
N ASP A 128 -3.87 -10.48 8.53
CA ASP A 128 -4.29 -9.92 9.81
C ASP A 128 -5.05 -8.61 9.58
N HIS A 129 -6.34 -8.60 9.88
CA HIS A 129 -7.24 -7.46 9.68
C HIS A 129 -7.04 -6.33 10.70
N ARG A 130 -6.19 -6.54 11.71
CA ARG A 130 -5.84 -5.49 12.68
C ARG A 130 -4.81 -4.52 12.14
N ASN A 131 -4.37 -4.67 10.88
CA ASN A 131 -3.37 -3.82 10.25
C ASN A 131 -3.82 -2.35 10.25
N ASN A 132 -3.14 -1.54 11.05
CA ASN A 132 -3.38 -0.11 11.19
C ASN A 132 -2.05 0.62 11.13
N THR A 133 -2.03 1.74 10.43
CA THR A 133 -0.91 2.68 10.44
C THR A 133 -1.32 3.94 11.18
N ASN A 134 -0.49 4.33 12.14
CA ASN A 134 -0.63 5.56 12.87
C ASN A 134 0.10 6.69 12.15
N PHE A 135 -0.60 7.78 11.92
CA PHE A 135 -0.08 8.97 11.27
C PHE A 135 -0.19 10.17 12.19
N VAL A 136 0.77 11.08 12.09
CA VAL A 136 0.74 12.37 12.77
C VAL A 136 0.58 13.50 11.77
N LEU A 137 -0.20 14.51 12.16
CA LEU A 137 -0.31 15.78 11.46
C LEU A 137 0.74 16.75 12.02
N ILE A 138 1.54 17.34 11.14
CA ILE A 138 2.62 18.26 11.48
C ILE A 138 2.48 19.63 10.82
N THR A 139 3.04 20.65 11.46
CA THR A 139 3.16 22.04 10.98
C THR A 139 4.55 22.61 11.21
#